data_AF-A0A5H2PUA0-F1
#
_entry.id   AF-A0A5H2PUA0-F1
#
_cell.length_a   1.000
_cell.length_b   1.000
_cell.length_c   1.000
_cell.angle_alpha   90.00
_cell.angle_beta   90.00
_cell.angle_gamma   90.00
#
_symmetry.space_group_name_H-M   'P 1'
#
loop_
_entity.id
_entity.type
_entity.pdbx_description
1 polymer ?
#
loop_
_entity_poly.entity_id
_entity_poly.type
_entity_poly.pdbx_seq_one_letter_code
_entity_poly.pdbx_strand_id
1 'polypeptide(L)'
;MSNSEEWEELHLTPTGWIAGSYRRIPWPAVDVAPPDAGVLTVRRHVTAAYCGPSRTVEDRTPQTQDMALIESLLARYGSPEFSV
;
A
#
# COMPACT_ATOMS: atom_id res chain seq x y z
N MET A 1 -10.39 23.02 8.82
CA MET A 1 -11.04 22.36 7.66
C MET A 1 -10.62 20.91 7.69
N SER A 2 -11.57 19.97 7.66
CA SER A 2 -11.26 18.55 7.78
C SER A 2 -10.77 18.01 6.43
N ASN A 3 -9.57 17.47 6.40
CA ASN A 3 -9.09 16.68 5.27
C ASN A 3 -9.52 15.23 5.50
N SER A 4 -9.95 14.55 4.44
CA SER A 4 -10.14 13.11 4.47
C SER A 4 -8.80 12.46 4.12
N GLU A 5 -8.28 11.67 5.04
CA GLU A 5 -7.01 10.95 4.87
C GLU A 5 -7.29 9.45 4.85
N GLU A 6 -7.07 8.84 3.69
CA GLU A 6 -7.27 7.41 3.44
C GLU A 6 -5.95 6.81 3.00
N TRP A 7 -5.61 5.62 3.50
CA TRP A 7 -4.43 4.89 3.05
C TRP A 7 -4.72 3.40 2.96
N GLU A 8 -3.93 2.73 2.14
CA GLU A 8 -3.97 1.29 1.99
C GLU A 8 -2.55 0.77 1.80
N GLU A 9 -2.25 -0.34 2.45
CA GLU A 9 -0.99 -1.05 2.36
C GLU A 9 -1.18 -2.36 1.60
N LEU A 10 -0.22 -2.68 0.74
CA LEU A 10 -0.13 -3.93 0.02
C LEU A 10 1.27 -4.51 0.21
N HIS A 11 1.32 -5.80 0.52
CA HIS A 11 2.56 -6.53 0.71
C HIS A 11 2.77 -7.48 -0.46
N LEU A 12 3.85 -7.29 -1.20
CA LEU A 12 4.32 -8.25 -2.19
C LEU A 12 4.96 -9.41 -1.46
N THR A 13 4.51 -10.62 -1.78
CA THR A 13 5.07 -11.88 -1.29
C THR A 13 5.43 -12.78 -2.47
N PRO A 14 6.20 -13.87 -2.27
CA PRO A 14 6.43 -14.86 -3.31
C PRO A 14 5.15 -15.45 -3.91
N THR A 15 4.05 -15.44 -3.15
CA THR A 15 2.73 -15.93 -3.56
C THR A 15 1.85 -14.88 -4.25
N GLY A 16 2.25 -13.61 -4.26
CA GLY A 16 1.50 -12.51 -4.86
C GLY A 16 1.29 -11.32 -3.92
N TRP A 17 0.39 -10.42 -4.31
CA TRP A 17 0.00 -9.26 -3.49
C TRP A 17 -0.99 -9.67 -2.40
N ILE A 18 -0.72 -9.24 -1.17
CA ILE A 18 -1.56 -9.46 0.00
C ILE A 18 -1.96 -8.10 0.57
N ALA A 19 -3.26 -7.93 0.83
CA ALA A 19 -3.80 -6.74 1.49
C ALA A 19 -3.26 -6.62 2.91
N GLY A 20 -2.69 -5.46 3.21
CA GLY A 20 -2.20 -5.09 4.53
C GLY A 20 -3.19 -4.22 5.29
N SER A 21 -2.65 -3.39 6.16
CA SER A 21 -3.45 -2.43 6.92
C SER A 21 -4.04 -1.38 5.99
N TYR A 22 -5.20 -0.83 6.36
CA TYR A 22 -5.81 0.26 5.61
C TYR A 22 -6.65 1.17 6.51
N ARG A 23 -6.91 2.38 6.03
CA ARG A 23 -7.82 3.35 6.62
C ARG A 23 -8.68 3.96 5.55
N ARG A 24 -10.01 3.89 5.74
CA ARG A 24 -11.02 4.52 4.87
C ARG A 24 -12.01 5.29 5.72
N ILE A 25 -12.26 6.54 5.38
CA ILE A 25 -13.15 7.40 6.17
C ILE A 25 -14.61 7.12 5.76
N PRO A 26 -15.57 7.01 6.72
CA PRO A 26 -15.48 7.33 8.15
C PRO A 26 -15.14 6.15 9.09
N TRP A 27 -14.68 5.03 8.57
CA TRP A 27 -14.38 3.84 9.37
C TRP A 27 -13.04 3.95 10.12
N PRO A 28 -12.88 3.24 11.25
CA PRO A 28 -11.58 3.13 11.91
C PRO A 28 -10.54 2.45 11.01
N ALA A 29 -9.27 2.68 11.30
CA ALA A 29 -8.19 1.95 10.64
C ALA A 29 -8.27 0.46 10.98
N VAL A 30 -7.95 -0.36 9.99
CA VAL A 30 -7.82 -1.81 10.12
C VAL A 30 -6.34 -2.13 10.09
N ASP A 31 -5.82 -2.60 11.22
CA ASP A 31 -4.44 -3.07 11.35
C ASP A 31 -4.37 -4.56 11.01
N VAL A 32 -3.58 -4.90 9.99
CA VAL A 32 -3.27 -6.26 9.57
C VAL A 32 -1.79 -6.48 9.77
N ALA A 33 -1.41 -7.55 10.46
CA ALA A 33 -0.01 -7.89 10.63
C ALA A 33 0.64 -8.16 9.26
N PRO A 34 1.81 -7.57 8.97
CA PRO A 34 2.49 -7.83 7.71
C PRO A 34 2.87 -9.32 7.62
N PRO A 35 2.78 -9.93 6.42
CA PRO A 35 3.17 -11.33 6.24
C PRO A 35 4.68 -11.49 6.45
N ASP A 36 5.12 -12.54 7.17
CA ASP A 36 6.54 -12.85 7.39
C ASP A 36 7.33 -13.00 6.07
N ALA A 37 6.67 -13.46 5.01
CA ALA A 37 7.25 -13.62 3.68
C ALA A 37 7.13 -12.35 2.79
N GLY A 38 6.80 -11.19 3.38
CA GLY A 38 6.74 -9.92 2.67
C GLY A 38 8.11 -9.49 2.15
N VAL A 39 8.23 -9.27 0.84
CA VAL A 39 9.46 -8.78 0.20
C VAL A 39 9.44 -7.27 -0.06
N LEU A 40 8.25 -6.70 -0.28
CA LEU A 40 8.06 -5.28 -0.53
C LEU A 40 6.71 -4.86 0.06
N THR A 41 6.70 -3.77 0.81
CA THR A 41 5.46 -3.14 1.27
C THR A 41 5.26 -1.86 0.47
N VAL A 42 4.09 -1.70 -0.13
CA VAL A 42 3.69 -0.49 -0.83
C VAL A 42 2.50 0.12 -0.10
N ARG A 43 2.63 1.37 0.29
CA ARG A 43 1.58 2.13 0.96
C ARG A 43 1.14 3.28 0.08
N ARG A 44 -0.14 3.33 -0.27
CA ARG A 44 -0.74 4.48 -0.94
C ARG A 44 -1.49 5.33 0.08
N HIS A 45 -1.21 6.63 0.11
CA HIS A 45 -1.91 7.61 0.92
C HIS A 45 -2.62 8.60 0.01
N VAL A 46 -3.92 8.78 0.22
CA VAL A 46 -4.80 9.71 -0.49
C VAL A 46 -5.30 10.73 0.52
N THR A 47 -4.99 11.99 0.25
CA THR A 47 -5.51 13.12 1.03
C THR A 47 -6.46 13.92 0.16
N ALA A 48 -7.72 14.02 0.55
CA ALA A 48 -8.71 14.86 -0.10
C ALA A 48 -9.03 16.08 0.77
N ALA A 49 -8.87 17.28 0.19
CA ALA A 49 -9.29 18.52 0.83
C ALA A 49 -10.71 18.89 0.39
N TYR A 50 -11.54 19.35 1.32
CA TYR A 50 -12.88 19.82 1.00
C TYR A 50 -12.83 21.00 0.01
N CYS A 51 -13.53 20.88 -1.13
CA CYS A 51 -13.47 21.81 -2.26
C CYS A 51 -12.05 22.07 -2.83
N GLY A 52 -11.11 21.14 -2.61
CA GLY A 52 -9.73 21.24 -3.07
C GLY A 52 -9.27 20.03 -3.89
N PRO A 53 -8.06 20.10 -4.48
CA PRO A 53 -7.49 18.97 -5.19
C PRO A 53 -7.16 17.82 -4.23
N SER A 54 -7.34 16.58 -4.69
CA SER A 54 -6.82 15.40 -4.02
C SER A 54 -5.32 15.24 -4.28
N ARG A 55 -4.61 14.68 -3.31
CA ARG A 55 -3.19 14.33 -3.43
C ARG A 55 -3.02 12.85 -3.13
N THR A 56 -2.36 12.14 -4.04
CA THR A 56 -1.97 10.74 -3.86
C THR A 56 -0.45 10.65 -3.72
N VAL A 57 0.01 9.92 -2.71
CA VAL A 57 1.43 9.66 -2.44
C VAL A 57 1.60 8.16 -2.27
N GLU A 58 2.56 7.57 -2.97
CA GLU A 58 2.90 6.16 -2.84
C GLU A 58 4.29 6.03 -2.20
N ASP A 59 4.36 5.32 -1.09
CA ASP A 59 5.60 4.93 -0.44
C ASP A 59 5.88 3.45 -0.72
N ARG A 60 7.13 3.14 -1.07
CA ARG A 60 7.59 1.78 -1.35
C ARG A 60 8.73 1.48 -0.38
N THR A 61 8.45 0.61 0.59
CA THR A 61 9.43 0.18 1.59
C THR A 61 9.83 -1.27 1.32
N PRO A 62 11.01 -1.54 0.71
CA PRO A 62 11.52 -2.89 0.52
C PRO A 62 11.80 -3.54 1.87
N GLN A 63 11.37 -4.79 2.02
CA GLN A 63 11.58 -5.60 3.24
C GLN A 63 12.75 -6.58 3.08
N THR A 64 13.31 -6.68 1.86
CA THR A 64 14.48 -7.47 1.54
C THR A 64 15.54 -6.62 0.83
N GLN A 65 16.79 -7.05 0.90
CA GLN A 65 17.91 -6.48 0.15
C GLN A 65 18.02 -7.08 -1.27
N ASP A 66 17.34 -8.20 -1.53
CA ASP A 66 17.33 -8.87 -2.83
C ASP A 66 16.43 -8.12 -3.83
N MET A 67 16.98 -7.06 -4.43
CA MET A 67 16.25 -6.22 -5.37
C MET A 67 15.83 -6.99 -6.63
N ALA A 68 16.65 -7.95 -7.08
CA ALA A 68 16.33 -8.83 -8.21
C ALA A 68 15.10 -9.71 -7.94
N LEU A 69 14.89 -10.12 -6.68
CA LEU A 69 13.71 -10.87 -6.28
C LEU A 69 12.46 -9.98 -6.36
N ILE A 70 12.55 -8.74 -5.87
CA ILE A 70 11.46 -7.76 -5.95
C ILE A 70 11.09 -7.50 -7.41
N GLU A 71 12.07 -7.21 -8.27
CA GLU A 71 11.83 -6.98 -9.70
C GLU A 71 11.22 -8.20 -10.39
N SER A 72 11.70 -9.41 -10.09
CA SER A 72 11.15 -10.66 -10.64
C SER A 72 9.69 -10.87 -10.22
N LEU A 73 9.36 -10.57 -8.97
CA LEU A 73 8.00 -10.68 -8.44
C LEU A 73 7.07 -9.59 -8.99
N LEU A 74 7.56 -8.37 -9.16
CA LEU A 74 6.83 -7.28 -9.81
C LEU A 74 6.59 -7.58 -11.31
N ALA A 75 7.55 -8.20 -12.00
CA ALA A 75 7.35 -8.63 -13.39
C ALA A 75 6.30 -9.76 -13.49
N ARG A 76 6.22 -10.62 -12.46
CA ARG A 76 5.29 -11.75 -12.42
C ARG A 76 3.87 -11.35 -12.02
N TYR A 77 3.73 -10.52 -10.99
CA TYR A 77 2.44 -10.17 -10.38
C TYR A 77 1.97 -8.75 -10.72
N GLY A 78 2.80 -7.96 -11.40
CA GLY A 78 2.47 -6.59 -11.81
C GLY A 78 2.56 -5.58 -10.66
N SER A 79 2.06 -4.38 -10.95
CA SER A 79 1.95 -3.27 -9.99
C SER A 79 0.86 -3.55 -8.94
N PRO A 80 0.99 -2.98 -7.73
CA PRO A 80 -0.05 -3.08 -6.71
C PRO A 80 -1.33 -2.37 -7.16
N GLU A 81 -2.47 -3.03 -6.99
CA GLU A 81 -3.79 -2.47 -7.28
C GLU A 81 -4.47 -2.02 -5.99
N PHE A 82 -4.52 -0.71 -5.77
CA PHE A 82 -5.16 -0.11 -4.61
C PHE A 82 -6.63 0.20 -4.86
N SER A 83 -7.44 0.09 -3.81
CA SER A 83 -8.87 0.42 -3.81
C SER A 83 -9.20 1.78 -3.19
N VAL A 84 -8.17 2.61 -2.91
CA VAL A 84 -8.26 3.98 -2.38
C VAL A 84 -7.94 5.04 -3.43
#